data_AF-A0A918AT36-F1
#
_entry.id   AF-A0A918AT36-F1
#
_cell.length_a   1.000
_cell.length_b   1.000
_cell.length_c   1.000
_cell.angle_alpha   90.00
_cell.angle_beta   90.00
_cell.angle_gamma   90.00
#
_symmetry.space_group_name_H-M   'P 1'
#
loop_
_entity.id
_entity.type
_entity.pdbx_description
1 polymer ?
#
loop_
_entity_poly.entity_id
_entity_poly.type
_entity_poly.pdbx_seq_one_letter_code
_entity_poly.pdbx_strand_id
1 'polypeptide(L)'
;MPKTRWLDEDEQVTWRGFLLATKLLMDRVERGLKRESGLSFAYYDVLSRLSEAPDGRCRWRTWPWRACSTAAGWMSHTIDRLAKDGWVRREEAGVDGRG
;
A
#
# COMPACT_ATOMS: atom_id res chain seq x y z
N MET A 1 36.28 15.45 -2.54
CA MET A 1 34.81 15.27 -2.45
C MET A 1 34.26 15.07 -3.85
N PRO A 2 33.42 14.07 -4.11
CA PRO A 2 32.80 13.92 -5.42
C PRO A 2 31.93 15.14 -5.72
N LYS A 3 32.07 15.70 -6.93
CA LYS A 3 31.29 16.85 -7.39
C LYS A 3 29.87 16.37 -7.72
N THR A 4 28.85 17.05 -7.20
CA THR A 4 27.45 16.73 -7.48
C THR A 4 27.17 16.77 -8.98
N ARG A 5 26.69 15.65 -9.54
CA ARG A 5 26.19 15.58 -10.92
C ARG A 5 24.72 16.00 -10.92
N TRP A 6 24.46 17.23 -11.37
CA TRP A 6 23.11 17.70 -11.61
C TRP A 6 22.54 17.07 -12.87
N LEU A 7 21.21 16.98 -12.91
CA LEU A 7 20.50 16.54 -14.10
C LEU A 7 20.64 17.61 -15.20
N ASP A 8 20.93 17.18 -16.42
CA ASP A 8 20.84 18.04 -17.60
C ASP A 8 19.38 18.38 -17.94
N GLU A 9 19.16 19.17 -19.00
CA GLU A 9 17.83 19.66 -19.34
C GLU A 9 16.86 18.52 -19.72
N ASP A 10 17.32 17.58 -20.53
CA ASP A 10 16.52 16.42 -20.97
C ASP A 10 16.22 15.48 -19.79
N GLU A 11 17.20 15.22 -18.94
CA GLU A 11 17.05 14.47 -17.69
C GLU A 11 16.05 15.16 -16.75
N GLN A 12 16.08 16.49 -16.62
CA GLN A 12 15.13 17.24 -15.79
C GLN A 12 13.70 17.19 -16.32
N VAL A 13 13.52 17.40 -17.62
CA VAL A 13 12.19 17.34 -18.25
C VAL A 13 11.61 15.94 -18.08
N THR A 14 12.40 14.91 -18.36
CA THR A 14 11.99 13.51 -18.22
C THR A 14 11.64 13.19 -16.77
N TRP A 15 12.49 13.56 -15.83
CA TRP A 15 12.27 13.29 -14.41
C TRP A 15 11.00 13.99 -13.88
N ARG A 16 10.81 15.27 -14.20
CA ARG A 16 9.60 16.01 -13.80
C ARG A 16 8.35 15.47 -14.46
N GLY A 17 8.43 15.07 -15.74
CA GLY A 17 7.35 14.43 -16.46
C GLY A 17 6.93 13.11 -15.80
N PHE A 18 7.89 12.26 -15.46
CA PHE A 18 7.65 11.01 -14.74
C PHE A 18 6.98 11.24 -13.37
N LEU A 19 7.49 12.21 -12.59
CA LEU A 19 6.91 12.54 -11.29
C LEU A 19 5.47 13.05 -11.41
N LEU A 20 5.22 13.95 -12.38
CA LEU A 20 3.88 14.49 -12.62
C LEU A 20 2.91 13.39 -13.08
N ALA A 21 3.30 12.58 -14.05
CA ALA A 21 2.48 11.48 -14.56
C ALA A 21 2.13 10.48 -13.46
N THR A 22 3.12 10.08 -12.66
CA THR A 22 2.92 9.17 -11.53
C THR A 22 1.94 9.77 -10.51
N LYS A 23 2.10 11.05 -10.15
CA LYS A 23 1.20 11.74 -9.23
C LYS A 23 -0.23 11.78 -9.77
N LEU A 24 -0.42 12.22 -11.02
CA LEU A 24 -1.74 12.35 -11.63
C LEU A 24 -2.45 11.00 -11.75
N LEU A 25 -1.70 9.94 -12.09
CA LEU A 25 -2.21 8.58 -12.16
C LEU A 25 -2.70 8.12 -10.78
N MET A 26 -1.85 8.21 -9.76
CA MET A 26 -2.22 7.78 -8.41
C MET A 26 -3.39 8.59 -7.85
N ASP A 27 -3.42 9.90 -8.08
CA ASP A 27 -4.53 10.78 -7.70
C ASP A 27 -5.83 10.38 -8.40
N ARG A 28 -5.77 9.96 -9.66
CA ARG A 28 -6.94 9.50 -10.42
C ARG A 28 -7.46 8.17 -9.88
N VAL A 29 -6.56 7.23 -9.59
CA VAL A 29 -6.90 5.92 -8.99
C VAL A 29 -7.54 6.12 -7.61
N GLU A 30 -6.92 6.93 -6.74
CA GLU A 30 -7.44 7.24 -5.40
C GLU A 30 -8.87 7.82 -5.47
N ARG A 31 -9.11 8.79 -6.37
CA ARG A 31 -10.44 9.36 -6.55
C ARG A 31 -11.46 8.35 -7.09
N GLY A 32 -11.04 7.47 -8.00
CA GLY A 32 -11.90 6.41 -8.54
C GLY A 32 -12.36 5.45 -7.45
N LEU A 33 -11.41 4.88 -6.71
CA LEU A 33 -11.67 3.98 -5.59
C LEU A 33 -12.56 4.63 -4.53
N LYS A 34 -12.23 5.85 -4.11
CA LYS A 34 -13.02 6.53 -3.08
C LYS A 34 -14.46 6.78 -3.51
N ARG A 35 -14.69 7.09 -4.79
CA ARG A 35 -16.03 7.34 -5.33
C ARG A 35 -16.84 6.06 -5.49
N GLU A 36 -16.22 4.98 -5.93
CA GLU A 36 -16.92 3.75 -6.33
C GLU A 36 -17.07 2.74 -5.21
N SER A 37 -16.11 2.66 -4.28
CA SER A 37 -16.12 1.71 -3.17
C SER A 37 -15.97 2.37 -1.79
N GLY A 38 -15.72 3.67 -1.72
CA GLY A 38 -15.43 4.37 -0.46
C GLY A 38 -14.04 4.06 0.09
N LEU A 39 -13.22 3.28 -0.62
CA LEU A 39 -11.90 2.84 -0.18
C LEU A 39 -10.80 3.81 -0.66
N SER A 40 -9.74 3.95 0.14
CA SER A 40 -8.48 4.50 -0.35
C SER A 40 -7.70 3.45 -1.13
N PHE A 41 -6.74 3.86 -1.95
CA PHE A 41 -5.83 2.93 -2.64
C PHE A 41 -5.14 2.00 -1.66
N ALA A 42 -4.69 2.52 -0.52
CA ALA A 42 -4.08 1.74 0.55
C ALA A 42 -4.97 0.61 1.07
N TYR A 43 -6.25 0.87 1.28
CA TYR A 43 -7.18 -0.13 1.80
C TYR A 43 -7.51 -1.17 0.75
N TYR A 44 -7.71 -0.72 -0.50
CA TYR A 44 -7.87 -1.60 -1.65
C TYR A 44 -6.65 -2.51 -1.84
N ASP A 45 -5.44 -1.98 -1.75
CA ASP A 45 -4.18 -2.70 -1.92
C ASP A 45 -4.03 -3.88 -0.94
N VAL A 46 -4.46 -3.67 0.31
CA VAL A 46 -4.54 -4.72 1.35
C VAL A 46 -5.57 -5.79 1.00
N LEU A 47 -6.78 -5.38 0.59
CA LEU A 47 -7.85 -6.31 0.24
C LEU A 47 -7.52 -7.14 -1.00
N SER A 48 -6.95 -6.53 -2.05
CA SER A 48 -6.48 -7.23 -3.27
C SER A 48 -5.47 -8.32 -2.90
N ARG A 49 -4.48 -7.97 -2.10
CA ARG A 49 -3.47 -8.90 -1.58
C ARG A 49 -4.07 -10.05 -0.79
N LEU A 50 -5.00 -9.76 0.12
CA LEU A 50 -5.69 -10.80 0.87
C LEU A 50 -6.51 -11.72 -0.04
N SER A 51 -7.16 -11.17 -1.07
CA SER A 51 -7.93 -11.96 -2.03
C SER A 51 -7.08 -12.91 -2.88
N GLU A 52 -5.82 -12.55 -3.10
CA GLU A 52 -4.82 -13.37 -3.81
C GLU A 52 -4.12 -14.39 -2.88
N ALA A 53 -4.28 -14.24 -1.56
CA ALA A 53 -3.70 -15.15 -0.59
C ALA A 53 -4.42 -16.51 -0.57
N PRO A 54 -3.70 -17.63 -0.35
CA PRO A 54 -4.34 -18.91 -0.08
C PRO A 54 -5.36 -18.78 1.07
N ASP A 55 -6.55 -19.32 0.85
CA ASP A 55 -7.68 -19.29 1.78
C ASP A 55 -8.16 -17.88 2.21
N GLY A 56 -7.76 -16.83 1.47
CA GLY A 56 -8.09 -15.45 1.81
C GLY A 56 -7.44 -14.96 3.12
N ARG A 57 -6.36 -15.62 3.55
CA ARG A 57 -5.73 -15.41 4.86
C ARG A 57 -4.25 -15.15 4.72
N CYS A 58 -3.74 -14.31 5.60
CA CYS A 58 -2.34 -13.97 5.66
C CYS A 58 -1.88 -13.83 7.11
N ARG A 59 -0.69 -14.33 7.41
CA ARG A 59 0.01 -14.01 8.66
C ARG A 59 0.61 -12.61 8.60
N TRP A 60 0.23 -11.81 9.60
CA TRP A 60 0.61 -10.41 9.77
C TRP A 60 2.10 -10.11 9.56
N ARG A 61 3.00 -10.96 10.07
CA ARG A 61 4.45 -10.69 10.06
C ARG A 61 5.18 -11.21 8.82
N THR A 62 4.57 -12.10 8.05
CA THR A 62 5.25 -12.79 6.93
C THR A 62 4.92 -12.22 5.56
N TRP A 63 3.90 -11.36 5.47
CA TRP A 63 3.56 -10.75 4.19
C TRP A 63 4.64 -9.75 3.77
N PRO A 64 4.97 -9.65 2.47
CA PRO A 64 5.92 -8.67 1.97
C PRO A 64 5.27 -7.27 1.93
N TRP A 65 5.03 -6.70 3.11
CA TRP A 65 4.62 -5.31 3.30
C TRP A 65 5.70 -4.28 2.92
N ARG A 66 6.85 -4.75 2.41
CA ARG A 66 8.04 -3.96 2.08
C ARG A 66 7.79 -2.87 1.03
N ALA A 67 6.68 -2.94 0.29
CA ALA A 67 6.24 -1.87 -0.61
C ALA A 67 5.66 -0.65 0.15
N CYS A 68 5.18 -0.82 1.39
CA CYS A 68 4.78 0.27 2.28
C CYS A 68 5.97 0.64 3.17
N SER A 69 6.66 1.73 2.86
CA SER A 69 7.90 2.16 3.53
C SER A 69 7.76 2.56 5.02
N THR A 70 6.59 2.37 5.64
CA THR A 70 6.25 2.73 7.05
C THR A 70 5.51 1.60 7.80
N ALA A 71 5.72 0.36 7.34
CA ALA A 71 4.80 -0.79 7.35
C ALA A 71 4.10 -1.23 8.66
N ALA A 72 4.60 -0.99 9.87
CA ALA A 72 4.01 -1.67 11.04
C ALA A 72 2.85 -0.90 11.70
N GLY A 73 3.07 0.35 12.11
CA GLY A 73 2.07 1.13 12.86
C GLY A 73 0.90 1.60 11.99
N TRP A 74 1.21 2.08 10.79
CA TRP A 74 0.21 2.50 9.81
C TRP A 74 -0.69 1.34 9.37
N MET A 75 -0.12 0.14 9.25
CA MET A 75 -0.88 -1.01 8.82
C MET A 75 -1.79 -1.53 9.92
N SER A 76 -1.36 -1.53 11.20
CA SER A 76 -2.24 -1.98 12.28
C SER A 76 -3.50 -1.13 12.29
N HIS A 77 -3.33 0.19 12.19
CA HIS A 77 -4.43 1.13 12.06
C HIS A 77 -5.31 0.84 10.84
N THR A 78 -4.70 0.52 9.70
CA THR A 78 -5.43 0.16 8.46
C THR A 78 -6.27 -1.11 8.64
N ILE A 79 -5.70 -2.19 9.19
CA ILE A 79 -6.45 -3.42 9.46
C ILE A 79 -7.52 -3.20 10.52
N ASP A 80 -7.24 -2.44 11.59
CA ASP A 80 -8.23 -2.15 12.63
C ASP A 80 -9.43 -1.42 12.06
N ARG A 81 -9.19 -0.47 11.14
CA ARG A 81 -10.27 0.21 10.43
C ARG A 81 -11.01 -0.72 9.46
N LEU A 82 -10.30 -1.48 8.62
CA LEU A 82 -10.93 -2.43 7.70
C LEU A 82 -11.76 -3.49 8.46
N ALA A 83 -11.31 -3.91 9.64
CA ALA A 83 -12.05 -4.86 10.48
C ALA A 83 -13.29 -4.21 11.11
N LYS A 84 -13.17 -2.96 11.58
CA LYS A 84 -14.31 -2.19 12.08
C LYS A 84 -15.38 -1.98 11.00
N ASP A 85 -14.94 -1.76 9.76
CA ASP A 85 -15.80 -1.58 8.60
C ASP A 85 -16.31 -2.93 8.02
N GLY A 86 -15.91 -4.07 8.60
CA GLY A 86 -16.40 -5.41 8.27
C GLY A 86 -15.75 -6.10 7.07
N TRP A 87 -14.69 -5.52 6.50
CA TRP A 87 -14.02 -6.04 5.30
C TRP A 87 -13.05 -7.19 5.60
N VAL A 88 -12.47 -7.21 6.80
CA VAL A 88 -11.50 -8.23 7.24
C VAL A 88 -11.80 -8.65 8.68
N ARG A 89 -11.24 -9.77 9.12
CA ARG A 89 -11.22 -10.16 10.53
C ARG A 89 -9.84 -10.64 10.93
N ARG A 90 -9.45 -10.35 12.17
CA ARG A 90 -8.26 -10.93 12.78
C ARG A 90 -8.62 -12.31 13.34
N GLU A 91 -7.73 -13.26 13.14
CA GLU A 91 -7.85 -14.60 13.71
C GLU A 91 -6.58 -14.89 14.50
N GLU A 92 -6.73 -15.53 15.65
CA GLU A 92 -5.57 -16.05 16.37
C GLU A 92 -4.93 -17.17 15.55
N ALA A 93 -3.61 -17.08 15.36
CA ALA A 93 -2.84 -18.16 14.76
C ALA A 93 -2.89 -19.36 15.72
N GLY A 94 -3.57 -20.43 15.32
CA GLY A 94 -3.68 -21.65 16.13
C GLY A 94 -2.31 -22.22 16.51
N VAL A 95 -2.14 -22.50 17.80
CA VAL A 95 -1.12 -23.34 18.48
C VAL A 95 0.37 -23.05 18.19
N ASP A 96 0.73 -21.92 17.58
CA ASP A 96 2.14 -21.52 17.51
C ASP A 96 2.45 -20.14 18.10
N GLY A 97 1.62 -19.64 19.03
CA GLY A 97 2.02 -18.73 20.12
C GLY A 97 2.83 -17.47 19.74
N ARG A 98 2.85 -17.10 18.46
CA ARG A 98 3.63 -16.00 17.88
C ARG A 98 2.74 -15.42 16.79
N GLY A 99 1.80 -14.59 17.22
CA GLY A 99 0.73 -14.03 16.39
C GLY A 99 1.18 -13.28 15.14
#